data_AF-A0A6N2HI36-F1
#
_entry.id   AF-A0A6N2HI36-F1
#
_cell.length_a   1.000
_cell.length_b   1.000
_cell.length_c   1.000
_cell.angle_alpha   90.00
_cell.angle_beta   90.00
_cell.angle_gamma   90.00
#
_symmetry.space_group_name_H-M   'P 1'
#
loop_
_entity.id
_entity.type
_entity.pdbx_description
1 polymer ?
#
loop_
_entity_poly.entity_id
_entity_poly.type
_entity_poly.pdbx_seq_one_letter_code
_entity_poly.pdbx_strand_id
1 'polypeptide(L)'
;MPYLPKNGLRTRGAEPGPVRFATLENLKAALSGAPDGPDPEAPDLWSLTAKEIGWGYYRELFTGHPDRTATSWDDFARTYAELPWDGPESRELVRRSVPTAGDRLDLDTLRQPLTGRHFASERALGAWMRGHVRGLVDRATRPVHSAWAGAARSLFEAGNQLAELLVSGGDALGPRAERDIERISEFNSFFSSGPPPFRLEQLMALSDAGLVRFLGAGLRIRADEGAGVFVAASDSLADGFRSRYLVEARLAAPDALGGEDRLLRGLIARERATARRPEGTRNVSRLVAREGDYRVTEPSGEPHPRRYALGAFATGGSLGSFSVPGTNSPFFRQNDDVGRRLIRQLRDLAG
;
A
#
# COMPACT_ATOMS: atom_id res chain seq x y z
N MET A 1 -3.28 -0.78 13.86
CA MET A 1 -3.55 0.67 13.78
C MET A 1 -4.75 0.92 12.90
N PRO A 2 -5.63 1.89 13.22
CA PRO A 2 -6.60 2.34 12.24
C PRO A 2 -5.87 2.94 11.03
N TYR A 3 -6.45 2.79 9.84
CA TYR A 3 -5.93 3.42 8.62
C TYR A 3 -6.08 4.95 8.70
N LEU A 4 -5.31 5.69 7.89
CA LEU A 4 -5.45 7.14 7.83
C LEU A 4 -6.85 7.52 7.34
N PRO A 5 -7.48 8.55 7.93
CA PRO A 5 -8.77 9.01 7.42
C PRO A 5 -8.65 9.48 5.97
N LYS A 6 -9.70 9.27 5.17
CA LYS A 6 -9.73 9.80 3.79
C LYS A 6 -9.40 11.29 3.80
N ASN A 7 -8.40 11.67 3.02
CA ASN A 7 -8.00 13.05 2.89
C ASN A 7 -9.03 13.81 2.04
N GLY A 8 -9.80 14.70 2.69
CA GLY A 8 -10.75 15.58 2.03
C GLY A 8 -10.17 16.94 1.65
N LEU A 9 -8.88 17.16 1.91
CA LEU A 9 -8.23 18.44 1.67
C LEU A 9 -7.89 18.63 0.20
N ARG A 10 -7.95 19.89 -0.23
CA ARG A 10 -7.37 20.35 -1.49
C ARG A 10 -6.02 21.01 -1.19
N THR A 11 -5.13 20.93 -2.17
CA THR A 11 -3.91 21.75 -2.25
C THR A 11 -4.30 23.24 -2.18
N ARG A 12 -3.47 24.02 -1.50
CA ARG A 12 -3.54 25.49 -1.44
C ARG A 12 -2.43 26.11 -2.27
N GLY A 13 -1.28 25.46 -2.29
CA GLY A 13 -0.11 25.84 -3.07
C GLY A 13 -0.16 25.26 -4.47
N ALA A 14 1.02 25.11 -5.05
CA ALA A 14 1.18 24.56 -6.38
C ALA A 14 1.09 23.03 -6.35
N GLU A 15 0.30 22.47 -7.28
CA GLU A 15 0.22 21.02 -7.53
C GLU A 15 1.61 20.38 -7.67
N PRO A 16 1.87 19.15 -7.19
CA PRO A 16 3.18 18.48 -7.24
C PRO A 16 3.91 18.49 -8.59
N GLY A 17 3.15 18.52 -9.69
CA GLY A 17 3.65 18.45 -11.07
C GLY A 17 3.72 17.01 -11.58
N PRO A 18 4.39 16.76 -12.73
CA PRO A 18 4.66 15.41 -13.19
C PRO A 18 5.60 14.67 -12.22
N VAL A 19 5.51 13.33 -12.20
CA VAL A 19 6.37 12.44 -11.41
C VAL A 19 7.83 12.69 -11.77
N ARG A 20 8.72 12.73 -10.76
CA ARG A 20 10.15 13.03 -10.92
C ARG A 20 11.06 11.88 -10.52
N PHE A 21 10.75 11.22 -9.42
CA PHE A 21 11.60 10.18 -8.83
C PHE A 21 11.06 8.80 -9.13
N ALA A 22 9.77 8.57 -8.93
CA ALA A 22 9.10 7.29 -9.20
C ALA A 22 8.64 7.15 -10.67
N THR A 23 9.41 7.66 -11.63
CA THR A 23 9.09 7.53 -13.06
C THR A 23 9.20 6.07 -13.50
N LEU A 24 8.46 5.67 -14.54
CA LEU A 24 8.58 4.32 -15.10
C LEU A 24 10.02 3.95 -15.46
N GLU A 25 10.80 4.91 -15.97
CA GLU A 25 12.22 4.73 -16.30
C GLU A 25 13.06 4.42 -15.06
N ASN A 26 12.95 5.23 -14.00
CA ASN A 26 13.70 5.02 -12.76
C ASN A 26 13.29 3.73 -12.05
N LEU A 27 11.99 3.40 -12.06
CA LEU A 27 11.50 2.14 -11.52
C LEU A 27 12.06 0.94 -12.29
N LYS A 28 12.14 1.00 -13.62
CA LYS A 28 12.79 -0.04 -14.44
C LYS A 28 14.29 -0.13 -14.17
N ALA A 29 14.97 1.01 -14.04
CA ALA A 29 16.39 1.03 -13.71
C ALA A 29 16.68 0.40 -12.34
N ALA A 30 15.82 0.63 -11.35
CA ALA A 30 15.90 0.02 -10.02
C ALA A 30 15.70 -1.51 -10.04
N LEU A 31 15.03 -2.05 -11.06
CA LEU A 31 14.94 -3.50 -11.28
C LEU A 31 16.16 -4.08 -11.98
N SER A 32 16.85 -3.27 -12.80
CA SER A 32 17.93 -3.72 -13.70
C SER A 32 19.35 -3.68 -13.09
N GLY A 33 19.55 -3.08 -11.91
CA GLY A 33 20.86 -3.07 -11.25
C GLY A 33 21.11 -4.37 -10.45
N ALA A 34 22.19 -5.14 -10.61
CA ALA A 34 23.26 -5.22 -11.60
C ALA A 34 23.69 -6.72 -11.69
N PRO A 35 24.37 -7.17 -12.76
CA PRO A 35 24.80 -8.56 -12.95
C PRO A 35 25.69 -9.15 -11.82
N ASP A 36 26.27 -8.32 -10.95
CA ASP A 36 27.15 -8.73 -9.84
C ASP A 36 26.51 -8.63 -8.43
N GLY A 37 25.19 -8.47 -8.35
CA GLY A 37 24.43 -8.38 -7.10
C GLY A 37 23.92 -6.97 -6.77
N PRO A 38 23.03 -6.82 -5.76
CA PRO A 38 22.40 -5.53 -5.46
C PRO A 38 23.42 -4.55 -4.88
N ASP A 39 23.63 -3.43 -5.57
CA ASP A 39 24.25 -2.24 -4.96
C ASP A 39 23.36 -1.77 -3.80
N PRO A 40 23.85 -1.80 -2.54
CA PRO A 40 23.07 -1.38 -1.38
C PRO A 40 22.79 0.13 -1.36
N GLU A 41 23.51 0.93 -2.15
CA GLU A 41 23.29 2.38 -2.27
C GLU A 41 22.30 2.74 -3.38
N ALA A 42 22.02 1.82 -4.30
CA ALA A 42 21.04 2.05 -5.36
C ALA A 42 19.60 2.13 -4.80
N PRO A 43 18.80 3.11 -5.26
CA PRO A 43 17.45 3.31 -4.75
C PRO A 43 16.54 2.13 -5.13
N ASP A 44 15.77 1.64 -4.16
CA ASP A 44 14.69 0.67 -4.42
C ASP A 44 13.37 1.35 -4.81
N LEU A 45 12.38 0.53 -5.22
CA LEU A 45 11.07 1.01 -5.60
C LEU A 45 10.40 1.81 -4.46
N TRP A 46 10.62 1.39 -3.21
CA TRP A 46 10.09 2.10 -2.04
C TRP A 46 10.72 3.48 -1.90
N SER A 47 12.04 3.59 -1.97
CA SER A 47 12.78 4.84 -1.77
C SER A 47 12.44 5.86 -2.86
N LEU A 48 12.28 5.42 -4.11
CA LEU A 48 11.79 6.27 -5.20
C LEU A 48 10.37 6.77 -4.94
N THR A 49 9.47 5.88 -4.52
CA THR A 49 8.07 6.21 -4.20
C THR A 49 7.97 7.16 -3.01
N ALA A 50 8.73 6.90 -1.94
CA ALA A 50 8.76 7.73 -0.74
C ALA A 50 9.33 9.13 -1.02
N LYS A 51 10.39 9.22 -1.85
CA LYS A 51 10.94 10.49 -2.33
C LYS A 51 9.91 11.31 -3.10
N GLU A 52 9.12 10.66 -3.96
CA GLU A 52 8.01 11.27 -4.70
C GLU A 52 6.91 11.79 -3.78
N ILE A 53 6.51 11.02 -2.76
CA ILE A 53 5.56 11.47 -1.73
C ILE A 53 6.08 12.72 -1.01
N GLY A 54 7.35 12.70 -0.60
CA GLY A 54 8.00 13.83 0.06
C GLY A 54 8.07 15.07 -0.82
N TRP A 55 8.34 14.91 -2.11
CA TRP A 55 8.32 16.01 -3.06
C TRP A 55 6.97 16.71 -3.12
N GLY A 56 5.88 15.96 -3.27
CA GLY A 56 4.53 16.52 -3.27
C GLY A 56 4.15 17.19 -1.95
N TYR A 57 4.52 16.55 -0.84
CA TYR A 57 4.30 17.11 0.50
C TYR A 57 4.99 18.46 0.69
N TYR A 58 6.30 18.51 0.44
CA TYR A 58 7.09 19.71 0.64
C TYR A 58 6.74 20.79 -0.39
N ARG A 59 6.41 20.43 -1.64
CA ARG A 59 5.98 21.43 -2.62
C ARG A 59 4.74 22.19 -2.15
N GLU A 60 3.74 21.47 -1.67
CA GLU A 60 2.53 22.07 -1.11
C GLU A 60 2.81 22.84 0.18
N LEU A 61 3.70 22.35 1.06
CA LEU A 61 4.08 23.08 2.27
C LEU A 61 4.73 24.43 1.94
N PHE A 62 5.76 24.45 1.08
CA PHE A 62 6.50 25.67 0.75
C PHE A 62 5.68 26.69 -0.04
N THR A 63 4.81 26.22 -0.94
CA THR A 63 4.04 27.12 -1.80
C THR A 63 2.68 27.49 -1.23
N GLY A 64 2.09 26.64 -0.38
CA GLY A 64 0.81 26.89 0.27
C GLY A 64 0.91 27.49 1.68
N HIS A 65 2.05 27.32 2.36
CA HIS A 65 2.32 27.84 3.71
C HIS A 65 3.78 28.33 3.84
N PRO A 66 4.20 29.33 3.05
CA PRO A 66 5.58 29.81 3.04
C PRO A 66 6.05 30.32 4.41
N ASP A 67 5.13 30.78 5.27
CA ASP A 67 5.37 31.21 6.65
C ASP A 67 5.89 30.08 7.57
N ARG A 68 5.75 28.82 7.16
CA ARG A 68 6.23 27.64 7.91
C ARG A 68 7.56 27.11 7.40
N THR A 69 8.19 27.81 6.46
CA THR A 69 9.45 27.41 5.83
C THR A 69 10.51 28.48 5.98
N ALA A 70 11.77 28.07 6.08
CA ALA A 70 12.91 28.98 6.29
C ALA A 70 13.69 29.28 5.01
N THR A 71 13.42 28.56 3.91
CA THR A 71 14.10 28.74 2.62
C THR A 71 13.08 28.85 1.48
N SER A 72 13.53 29.25 0.29
CA SER A 72 12.68 29.20 -0.90
C SER A 72 12.40 27.75 -1.33
N TRP A 73 11.29 27.54 -2.04
CA TRP A 73 11.00 26.25 -2.68
C TRP A 73 12.11 25.87 -3.67
N ASP A 74 12.58 26.81 -4.49
CA ASP A 74 13.56 26.52 -5.53
C ASP A 74 14.92 26.06 -4.97
N ASP A 75 15.36 26.65 -3.85
CA ASP A 75 16.57 26.22 -3.16
C ASP A 75 16.40 24.84 -2.52
N PHE A 76 15.28 24.61 -1.83
CA PHE A 76 14.99 23.32 -1.22
C PHE A 76 14.88 22.23 -2.29
N ALA A 77 14.11 22.47 -3.35
CA ALA A 77 13.82 21.53 -4.43
C ALA A 77 15.09 21.10 -5.17
N ARG A 78 16.00 22.04 -5.45
CA ARG A 78 17.29 21.76 -6.11
C ARG A 78 18.13 20.80 -5.28
N THR A 79 18.30 21.05 -3.99
CA THR A 79 19.09 20.17 -3.12
C THR A 79 18.37 18.84 -2.84
N TYR A 80 17.06 18.87 -2.59
CA TYR A 80 16.28 17.66 -2.31
C TYR A 80 16.27 16.68 -3.49
N ALA A 81 16.30 17.17 -4.73
CA ALA A 81 16.35 16.34 -5.92
C ALA A 81 17.61 15.46 -5.98
N GLU A 82 18.75 15.96 -5.52
CA GLU A 82 20.05 15.26 -5.57
C GLU A 82 20.25 14.28 -4.40
N LEU A 83 19.57 14.48 -3.27
CA LEU A 83 19.80 13.69 -2.06
C LEU A 83 18.96 12.41 -2.02
N PRO A 84 19.48 11.28 -1.50
CA PRO A 84 18.69 10.08 -1.31
C PRO A 84 17.55 10.30 -0.31
N TRP A 85 16.47 9.53 -0.48
CA TRP A 85 15.36 9.52 0.47
C TRP A 85 15.86 9.15 1.86
N ASP A 86 15.48 9.95 2.86
CA ASP A 86 15.77 9.71 4.28
C ASP A 86 17.25 9.37 4.60
N GLY A 87 18.18 9.98 3.87
CA GLY A 87 19.59 10.04 4.20
C GLY A 87 19.89 11.12 5.27
N PRO A 88 21.07 11.08 5.92
CA PRO A 88 21.48 12.10 6.89
C PRO A 88 21.39 13.54 6.34
N GLU A 89 21.85 13.74 5.11
CA GLU A 89 21.86 15.03 4.43
C GLU A 89 20.45 15.52 4.07
N SER A 90 19.55 14.63 3.63
CA SER A 90 18.17 15.01 3.32
C SER A 90 17.38 15.32 4.58
N ARG A 91 17.59 14.58 5.69
CA ARG A 91 17.04 14.94 7.01
C ARG A 91 17.54 16.29 7.49
N GLU A 92 18.82 16.60 7.31
CA GLU A 92 19.39 17.88 7.70
C GLU A 92 18.89 19.04 6.82
N LEU A 93 18.71 18.82 5.52
CA LEU A 93 18.04 19.77 4.63
C LEU A 93 16.62 20.08 5.13
N VAL A 94 15.81 19.04 5.38
CA VAL A 94 14.44 19.19 5.91
C VAL A 94 14.43 19.91 7.25
N ARG A 95 15.33 19.57 8.17
CA ARG A 95 15.40 20.19 9.50
C ARG A 95 15.67 21.69 9.43
N ARG A 96 16.58 22.12 8.53
CA ARG A 96 16.93 23.52 8.33
C ARG A 96 15.84 24.30 7.61
N SER A 97 15.19 23.70 6.62
CA SER A 97 14.17 24.38 5.81
C SER A 97 12.76 24.35 6.40
N VAL A 98 12.46 23.40 7.29
CA VAL A 98 11.16 23.24 7.97
C VAL A 98 11.37 23.29 9.49
N PRO A 99 11.27 24.47 10.13
CA PRO A 99 11.60 24.65 11.54
C PRO A 99 10.70 23.84 12.48
N THR A 100 9.41 23.74 12.17
CA THR A 100 8.43 23.00 12.98
C THR A 100 8.55 21.51 12.76
N ALA A 101 8.84 20.74 13.81
CA ALA A 101 9.00 19.29 13.72
C ALA A 101 7.72 18.57 13.23
N GLY A 102 6.53 19.09 13.56
CA GLY A 102 5.24 18.55 13.11
C GLY A 102 4.97 18.69 11.62
N ASP A 103 5.77 19.51 10.92
CA ASP A 103 5.66 19.77 9.48
C ASP A 103 6.70 18.99 8.66
N ARG A 104 7.49 18.16 9.33
CA ARG A 104 8.47 17.29 8.69
C ARG A 104 7.80 15.96 8.39
N LEU A 105 7.86 15.54 7.13
CA LEU A 105 7.26 14.28 6.71
C LEU A 105 8.07 13.11 7.28
N ASP A 106 7.40 12.23 8.01
CA ASP A 106 7.95 10.99 8.53
C ASP A 106 6.96 9.85 8.24
N LEU A 107 7.26 9.09 7.17
CA LEU A 107 6.40 8.00 6.70
C LEU A 107 6.46 6.76 7.61
N ASP A 108 7.59 6.53 8.26
CA ASP A 108 7.79 5.34 9.10
C ASP A 108 7.08 5.52 10.45
N THR A 109 7.23 6.67 11.10
CA THR A 109 6.46 7.02 12.31
C THR A 109 4.96 7.03 12.02
N LEU A 110 4.55 7.50 10.84
CA LEU A 110 3.14 7.49 10.45
C LEU A 110 2.57 6.07 10.38
N ARG A 111 3.32 5.12 9.81
CA ARG A 111 2.88 3.72 9.67
C ARG A 111 2.92 2.96 10.98
N GLN A 112 3.94 3.21 11.81
CA GLN A 112 4.17 2.42 13.03
C GLN A 112 4.30 3.29 14.29
N PRO A 113 3.27 4.08 14.66
CA PRO A 113 3.43 5.08 15.72
C PRO A 113 3.51 4.47 17.13
N LEU A 114 3.29 3.16 17.29
CA LEU A 114 3.48 2.41 18.54
C LEU A 114 4.81 1.65 18.64
N THR A 115 5.66 1.64 17.60
CA THR A 115 6.94 0.92 17.66
C THR A 115 7.78 1.43 18.84
N GLY A 116 8.25 0.50 19.67
CA GLY A 116 9.03 0.80 20.88
C GLY A 116 8.26 1.46 22.03
N ARG A 117 6.92 1.62 21.93
CA ARG A 117 6.12 2.23 22.99
C ARG A 117 5.51 1.19 23.91
N HIS A 118 5.77 1.36 25.21
CA HIS A 118 5.13 0.62 26.31
C HIS A 118 4.24 1.54 27.14
N PHE A 119 3.12 1.00 27.63
CA PHE A 119 2.15 1.75 28.43
C PHE A 119 1.92 1.05 29.76
N ALA A 120 1.80 1.85 30.82
CA ALA A 120 1.58 1.35 32.18
C ALA A 120 0.19 0.69 32.38
N SER A 121 -0.75 0.93 31.46
CA SER A 121 -2.09 0.32 31.51
C SER A 121 -2.81 0.41 30.16
N GLU A 122 -3.82 -0.43 29.97
CA GLU A 122 -4.79 -0.32 28.87
C GLU A 122 -5.38 1.10 28.77
N ARG A 123 -5.71 1.72 29.91
CA ARG A 123 -6.26 3.08 29.97
C ARG A 123 -5.28 4.11 29.41
N ALA A 124 -3.99 3.99 29.74
CA ALA A 124 -2.95 4.88 29.22
C ALA A 124 -2.77 4.73 27.70
N LEU A 125 -2.75 3.49 27.21
CA LEU A 125 -2.75 3.20 25.77
C LEU A 125 -4.00 3.78 25.09
N GLY A 126 -5.18 3.60 25.69
CA GLY A 126 -6.44 4.12 25.16
C GLY A 126 -6.44 5.64 25.03
N ALA A 127 -5.97 6.35 26.05
CA ALA A 127 -5.83 7.82 26.01
C ALA A 127 -4.87 8.28 24.91
N TRP A 128 -3.72 7.60 24.78
CA TRP A 128 -2.76 7.89 23.72
C TRP A 128 -3.33 7.63 22.33
N MET A 129 -3.99 6.49 22.12
CA MET A 129 -4.63 6.13 20.84
C MET A 129 -5.71 7.14 20.45
N ARG A 130 -6.56 7.57 21.39
CA ARG A 130 -7.58 8.61 21.13
C ARG A 130 -6.91 9.95 20.77
N GLY A 131 -5.83 10.33 21.44
CA GLY A 131 -5.03 11.51 21.08
C GLY A 131 -4.44 11.41 19.67
N HIS A 132 -3.86 10.26 19.33
CA HIS A 132 -3.29 9.99 18.02
C HIS A 132 -4.36 10.05 16.92
N VAL A 133 -5.49 9.35 17.09
CA VAL A 133 -6.61 9.35 16.15
C VAL A 133 -7.20 10.75 15.95
N ARG A 134 -7.33 11.54 17.03
CA ARG A 134 -7.74 12.94 16.93
C ARG A 134 -6.78 13.75 16.06
N GLY A 135 -5.48 13.56 16.23
CA GLY A 135 -4.47 14.18 15.39
C GLY A 135 -4.56 13.77 13.92
N LEU A 136 -4.93 12.51 13.63
CA LEU A 136 -5.17 12.05 12.25
C LEU A 136 -6.41 12.71 11.63
N VAL A 137 -7.50 12.81 12.38
CA VAL A 137 -8.72 13.50 11.94
C VAL A 137 -8.45 14.97 11.68
N ASP A 138 -7.75 15.65 12.60
CA ASP A 138 -7.33 17.06 12.45
C ASP A 138 -6.52 17.25 11.17
N ARG A 139 -5.53 16.38 10.92
CA ARG A 139 -4.71 16.38 9.71
C ARG A 139 -5.49 16.20 8.41
N ALA A 140 -6.54 15.39 8.40
CA ALA A 140 -7.31 15.12 7.19
C ALA A 140 -8.46 16.12 6.92
N THR A 141 -8.78 16.98 7.89
CA THR A 141 -9.97 17.84 7.82
C THR A 141 -9.67 19.34 7.91
N ARG A 142 -8.51 19.74 8.46
CA ARG A 142 -8.17 21.15 8.58
C ARG A 142 -7.26 21.62 7.44
N PRO A 143 -7.62 22.70 6.73
CA PRO A 143 -6.83 23.24 5.62
C PRO A 143 -5.37 23.62 5.95
N VAL A 144 -5.03 23.84 7.23
CA VAL A 144 -3.64 24.05 7.67
C VAL A 144 -2.73 22.85 7.36
N HIS A 145 -3.32 21.67 7.15
CA HIS A 145 -2.61 20.42 6.85
C HIS A 145 -2.64 20.05 5.36
N SER A 146 -2.87 21.01 4.45
CA SER A 146 -3.00 20.74 3.01
C SER A 146 -1.77 20.07 2.38
N ALA A 147 -0.58 20.14 3.01
CA ALA A 147 0.62 19.36 2.61
C ALA A 147 0.35 17.85 2.43
N TRP A 148 -0.57 17.29 3.22
CA TRP A 148 -0.98 15.89 3.06
C TRP A 148 -1.76 15.62 1.77
N ALA A 149 -2.42 16.62 1.19
CA ALA A 149 -3.03 16.52 -0.14
C ALA A 149 -1.96 16.42 -1.23
N GLY A 150 -0.87 17.20 -1.11
CA GLY A 150 0.31 17.08 -1.97
C GLY A 150 0.94 15.69 -1.91
N ALA A 151 1.12 15.14 -0.71
CA ALA A 151 1.58 13.77 -0.49
C ALA A 151 0.66 12.72 -1.15
N ALA A 152 -0.66 12.85 -0.94
CA ALA A 152 -1.66 11.94 -1.52
C ALA A 152 -1.64 11.95 -3.05
N ARG A 153 -1.52 13.15 -3.64
CA ARG A 153 -1.45 13.33 -5.09
C ARG A 153 -0.20 12.68 -5.68
N SER A 154 0.96 12.87 -5.06
CA SER A 154 2.21 12.23 -5.47
C SER A 154 2.19 10.71 -5.31
N LEU A 155 1.61 10.20 -4.22
CA LEU A 155 1.42 8.75 -4.04
C LEU A 155 0.54 8.15 -5.14
N PHE A 156 -0.56 8.82 -5.48
CA PHE A 156 -1.44 8.38 -6.57
C PHE A 156 -0.69 8.30 -7.90
N GLU A 157 0.11 9.31 -8.25
CA GLU A 157 0.87 9.29 -9.51
C GLU A 157 2.02 8.28 -9.52
N ALA A 158 2.74 8.12 -8.41
CA ALA A 158 3.73 7.05 -8.26
C ALA A 158 3.08 5.66 -8.41
N GLY A 159 1.87 5.48 -7.85
CA GLY A 159 1.08 4.26 -8.01
C GLY A 159 0.70 3.98 -9.47
N ASN A 160 0.40 5.01 -10.27
CA ASN A 160 0.16 4.85 -11.71
C ASN A 160 1.43 4.37 -12.44
N GLN A 161 2.60 4.94 -12.11
CA GLN A 161 3.86 4.50 -12.70
C GLN A 161 4.21 3.05 -12.31
N LEU A 162 3.92 2.67 -11.07
CA LEU A 162 4.09 1.29 -10.61
C LEU A 162 3.15 0.32 -11.34
N ALA A 163 1.90 0.72 -11.61
CA ALA A 163 0.98 -0.09 -12.39
C ALA A 163 1.46 -0.27 -13.84
N GLU A 164 2.02 0.77 -14.46
CA GLU A 164 2.65 0.69 -15.79
C GLU A 164 3.90 -0.20 -15.78
N LEU A 165 4.68 -0.18 -14.69
CA LEU A 165 5.80 -1.11 -14.49
C LEU A 165 5.33 -2.55 -14.48
N LEU A 166 4.26 -2.86 -13.73
CA LEU A 166 3.70 -4.21 -13.65
C LEU A 166 3.16 -4.70 -15.00
N VAL A 167 2.59 -3.80 -15.82
CA VAL A 167 2.15 -4.15 -17.17
C VAL A 167 3.32 -4.40 -18.11
N SER A 168 4.38 -3.61 -18.02
CA SER A 168 5.50 -3.65 -18.97
C SER A 168 6.67 -4.55 -18.55
N GLY A 169 6.72 -4.96 -17.28
CA GLY A 169 7.84 -5.68 -16.66
C GLY A 169 7.74 -7.21 -16.64
N GLY A 170 6.60 -7.79 -17.03
CA GLY A 170 6.40 -9.26 -17.08
C GLY A 170 6.73 -9.99 -15.76
N ASP A 171 6.82 -11.32 -15.81
CA ASP A 171 7.13 -12.22 -14.68
C ASP A 171 8.58 -12.10 -14.15
N ALA A 172 9.35 -11.08 -14.55
CA ALA A 172 10.78 -10.92 -14.24
C ALA A 172 11.07 -10.13 -12.95
N LEU A 173 10.13 -10.10 -12.00
CA LEU A 173 10.35 -9.44 -10.71
C LEU A 173 11.09 -10.37 -9.76
N GLY A 174 12.28 -9.95 -9.31
CA GLY A 174 13.00 -10.65 -8.25
C GLY A 174 12.34 -10.47 -6.87
N PRO A 175 12.66 -11.31 -5.88
CA PRO A 175 12.03 -11.27 -4.55
C PRO A 175 12.13 -9.92 -3.82
N ARG A 176 13.17 -9.11 -4.09
CA ARG A 176 13.29 -7.74 -3.54
C ARG A 176 12.18 -6.83 -4.08
N ALA A 177 12.01 -6.82 -5.40
CA ALA A 177 10.99 -6.01 -6.04
C ALA A 177 9.58 -6.40 -5.61
N GLU A 178 9.30 -7.70 -5.47
CA GLU A 178 8.01 -8.18 -4.97
C GLU A 178 7.71 -7.64 -3.56
N ARG A 179 8.69 -7.67 -2.65
CA ARG A 179 8.56 -7.11 -1.29
C ARG A 179 8.33 -5.60 -1.32
N ASP A 180 9.03 -4.86 -2.18
CA ASP A 180 8.85 -3.41 -2.27
C ASP A 180 7.48 -3.05 -2.85
N ILE A 181 7.00 -3.78 -3.87
CA ILE A 181 5.66 -3.63 -4.42
C ILE A 181 4.60 -3.91 -3.36
N GLU A 182 4.77 -4.96 -2.56
CA GLU A 182 3.89 -5.27 -1.43
C GLU A 182 3.90 -4.12 -0.41
N ARG A 183 5.09 -3.66 0.00
CA ARG A 183 5.24 -2.52 0.93
C ARG A 183 4.55 -1.26 0.41
N ILE A 184 4.72 -0.90 -0.87
CA ILE A 184 4.08 0.25 -1.50
C ILE A 184 2.56 0.07 -1.52
N SER A 185 2.08 -1.12 -1.87
CA SER A 185 0.65 -1.43 -1.94
C SER A 185 -0.03 -1.36 -0.57
N GLU A 186 0.62 -1.89 0.47
CA GLU A 186 0.18 -1.78 1.86
C GLU A 186 0.15 -0.32 2.32
N PHE A 187 1.22 0.44 2.04
CA PHE A 187 1.29 1.85 2.38
C PHE A 187 0.20 2.67 1.69
N ASN A 188 -0.03 2.44 0.39
CA ASN A 188 -1.10 3.11 -0.34
C ASN A 188 -2.49 2.79 0.24
N SER A 189 -2.73 1.52 0.60
CA SER A 189 -3.99 1.13 1.25
C SER A 189 -4.16 1.84 2.60
N PHE A 190 -3.11 1.84 3.42
CA PHE A 190 -3.09 2.53 4.72
C PHE A 190 -3.31 4.04 4.59
N PHE A 191 -2.69 4.67 3.59
CA PHE A 191 -2.68 6.11 3.41
C PHE A 191 -3.94 6.64 2.73
N SER A 192 -4.42 5.96 1.70
CA SER A 192 -5.44 6.46 0.77
C SER A 192 -6.80 5.78 0.94
N SER A 193 -6.86 4.58 1.53
CA SER A 193 -8.08 3.76 1.59
C SER A 193 -8.72 3.66 2.97
N GLY A 194 -8.32 4.47 3.93
CA GLY A 194 -8.92 4.42 5.25
C GLY A 194 -10.35 4.99 5.32
N PRO A 195 -10.95 5.00 6.51
CA PRO A 195 -12.34 5.38 6.69
C PRO A 195 -12.53 6.90 6.56
N PRO A 196 -13.75 7.40 6.29
CA PRO A 196 -14.00 8.83 6.36
C PRO A 196 -13.80 9.36 7.80
N PRO A 197 -13.39 10.63 8.01
CA PRO A 197 -13.01 11.16 9.32
C PRO A 197 -14.03 10.91 10.44
N PHE A 198 -15.32 11.07 10.17
CA PHE A 198 -16.38 10.85 11.17
C PHE A 198 -16.42 9.42 11.73
N ARG A 199 -15.94 8.41 10.99
CA ARG A 199 -15.85 7.02 11.49
C ARG A 199 -14.74 6.88 12.53
N LEU A 200 -13.66 7.64 12.41
CA LEU A 200 -12.61 7.68 13.43
C LEU A 200 -13.06 8.45 14.66
N GLU A 201 -13.87 9.49 14.51
CA GLU A 201 -14.55 10.17 15.62
C GLU A 201 -15.49 9.21 16.37
N GLN A 202 -16.27 8.41 15.65
CA GLN A 202 -17.11 7.35 16.23
C GLN A 202 -16.26 6.29 16.96
N LEU A 203 -15.14 5.84 16.37
CA LEU A 203 -14.21 4.91 17.03
C LEU A 203 -13.67 5.50 18.35
N MET A 204 -13.31 6.78 18.36
CA MET A 204 -12.88 7.46 19.59
C MET A 204 -14.00 7.53 20.62
N ALA A 205 -15.24 7.86 20.21
CA ALA A 205 -16.39 7.91 21.11
C ALA A 205 -16.70 6.54 21.74
N LEU A 206 -16.66 5.46 20.94
CA LEU A 206 -16.82 4.09 21.43
C LEU A 206 -15.68 3.69 22.38
N SER A 207 -14.46 4.14 22.11
CA SER A 207 -13.33 3.90 23.02
C SER A 207 -13.44 4.69 24.31
N ASP A 208 -13.94 5.92 24.25
CA ASP A 208 -14.16 6.76 25.43
C ASP A 208 -15.28 6.21 26.33
N ALA A 209 -16.33 5.66 25.72
CA ALA A 209 -17.40 4.93 26.41
C ALA A 209 -16.99 3.55 26.95
N GLY A 210 -15.74 3.11 26.71
CA GLY A 210 -15.24 1.80 27.16
C GLY A 210 -15.75 0.58 26.37
N LEU A 211 -16.47 0.81 25.26
CA LEU A 211 -16.98 -0.24 24.37
C LEU A 211 -15.90 -0.78 23.44
N VAL A 212 -14.90 0.04 23.08
CA VAL A 212 -13.75 -0.35 22.27
C VAL A 212 -12.46 -0.13 23.03
N ARG A 213 -11.63 -1.18 23.10
CA ARG A 213 -10.31 -1.13 23.75
C ARG A 213 -9.24 -1.44 22.72
N PHE A 214 -8.13 -0.71 22.80
CA PHE A 214 -6.98 -0.92 21.93
C PHE A 214 -6.02 -1.91 22.58
N LEU A 215 -5.51 -2.86 21.80
CA LEU A 215 -4.68 -3.95 22.33
C LEU A 215 -3.18 -3.72 22.17
N GLY A 216 -2.73 -2.69 21.45
CA GLY A 216 -1.31 -2.32 21.31
C GLY A 216 -0.65 -2.79 20.01
N ALA A 217 0.67 -2.59 19.89
CA ALA A 217 1.47 -3.04 18.76
C ALA A 217 1.86 -4.53 18.87
N GLY A 218 2.14 -5.17 17.73
CA GLY A 218 2.60 -6.56 17.71
C GLY A 218 1.59 -7.54 18.32
N LEU A 219 0.30 -7.31 18.09
CA LEU A 219 -0.77 -8.16 18.62
C LEU A 219 -0.57 -9.62 18.21
N ARG A 220 -0.46 -10.50 19.20
CA ARG A 220 -0.39 -11.95 19.05
C ARG A 220 -1.59 -12.58 19.75
N ILE A 221 -2.33 -13.42 19.04
CA ILE A 221 -3.52 -14.11 19.56
C ILE A 221 -3.27 -15.61 19.50
N ARG A 222 -3.56 -16.29 20.61
CA ARG A 222 -3.43 -17.75 20.76
C ARG A 222 -4.70 -18.32 21.38
N ALA A 223 -5.12 -19.50 20.92
CA ALA A 223 -6.20 -20.23 21.56
C ALA A 223 -5.68 -20.98 22.80
N ASP A 224 -6.46 -20.96 23.87
CA ASP A 224 -6.27 -21.75 25.09
C ASP A 224 -7.46 -22.70 25.18
N GLU A 225 -7.30 -23.89 24.57
CA GLU A 225 -8.38 -24.87 24.40
C GLU A 225 -8.88 -25.40 25.74
N GLY A 226 -7.98 -25.62 26.71
CA GLY A 226 -8.33 -26.10 28.05
C GLY A 226 -9.22 -25.12 28.81
N ALA A 227 -9.03 -23.82 28.58
CA ALA A 227 -9.87 -22.78 29.18
C ALA A 227 -11.01 -22.28 28.27
N GLY A 228 -11.11 -22.76 27.03
CA GLY A 228 -12.12 -22.33 26.06
C GLY A 228 -12.09 -20.83 25.72
N VAL A 229 -10.89 -20.22 25.66
CA VAL A 229 -10.73 -18.79 25.37
C VAL A 229 -9.57 -18.49 24.42
N PHE A 230 -9.60 -17.32 23.81
CA PHE A 230 -8.47 -16.71 23.13
C PHE A 230 -7.71 -15.79 24.09
N VAL A 231 -6.38 -15.82 24.01
CA VAL A 231 -5.49 -14.94 24.75
C VAL A 231 -4.73 -14.04 23.78
N ALA A 232 -4.95 -12.74 23.93
CA ALA A 232 -4.26 -11.70 23.18
C ALA A 232 -3.12 -11.10 24.03
N ALA A 233 -1.94 -10.94 23.44
CA ALA A 233 -0.81 -10.25 24.02
C ALA A 233 -0.24 -9.25 23.01
N SER A 234 0.41 -8.19 23.47
CA SER A 234 1.02 -7.18 22.61
C SER A 234 2.36 -6.74 23.16
N ASP A 235 3.14 -6.04 22.35
CA ASP A 235 4.42 -5.46 22.80
C ASP A 235 4.20 -4.22 23.66
N SER A 236 3.04 -3.57 23.53
CA SER A 236 2.77 -2.29 24.19
C SER A 236 2.24 -2.43 25.63
N LEU A 237 1.84 -3.63 26.05
CA LEU A 237 1.22 -3.88 27.36
C LEU A 237 1.81 -5.13 28.01
N ALA A 238 2.02 -5.08 29.33
CA ALA A 238 2.49 -6.23 30.10
C ALA A 238 1.40 -7.31 30.24
N ASP A 239 0.15 -6.88 30.44
CA ASP A 239 -0.97 -7.78 30.64
C ASP A 239 -1.59 -8.22 29.30
N GLY A 240 -1.97 -9.50 29.26
CA GLY A 240 -2.75 -10.06 28.16
C GLY A 240 -4.26 -9.97 28.40
N PHE A 241 -5.03 -10.04 27.32
CA PHE A 241 -6.50 -10.03 27.35
C PHE A 241 -7.05 -11.42 27.04
N ARG A 242 -8.13 -11.83 27.71
CA ARG A 242 -8.82 -13.09 27.47
C ARG A 242 -10.23 -12.84 26.94
N SER A 243 -10.65 -13.58 25.93
CA SER A 243 -12.00 -13.49 25.35
C SER A 243 -12.49 -14.87 24.89
N ARG A 244 -13.77 -15.16 25.03
CA ARG A 244 -14.38 -16.38 24.45
C ARG A 244 -14.56 -16.30 22.93
N TYR A 245 -14.57 -15.09 22.39
CA TYR A 245 -14.86 -14.84 20.99
C TYR A 245 -13.72 -14.08 20.34
N LEU A 246 -13.35 -14.52 19.13
CA LEU A 246 -12.42 -13.85 18.24
C LEU A 246 -13.14 -13.59 16.92
N VAL A 247 -13.20 -12.33 16.52
CA VAL A 247 -13.66 -11.94 15.19
C VAL A 247 -12.45 -11.42 14.43
N GLU A 248 -12.07 -12.15 13.38
CA GLU A 248 -11.05 -11.73 12.43
C GLU A 248 -11.73 -11.09 11.21
N ALA A 249 -11.50 -9.79 11.03
CA ALA A 249 -12.11 -8.99 9.98
C ALA A 249 -11.12 -8.57 8.88
N ARG A 250 -9.91 -9.13 8.87
CA ARG A 250 -8.95 -8.96 7.77
C ARG A 250 -9.44 -9.68 6.52
N LEU A 251 -9.28 -9.02 5.38
CA LEU A 251 -9.46 -9.67 4.08
C LEU A 251 -8.38 -10.76 3.93
N ALA A 252 -8.78 -11.98 3.57
CA ALA A 252 -7.84 -13.05 3.32
C ALA A 252 -6.92 -12.69 2.14
N ALA A 253 -5.67 -13.12 2.21
CA ALA A 253 -4.74 -13.02 1.09
C ALA A 253 -5.31 -13.78 -0.13
N PRO A 254 -4.98 -13.36 -1.37
CA PRO A 254 -5.46 -14.02 -2.58
C PRO A 254 -4.77 -15.38 -2.77
N ASP A 255 -5.25 -16.39 -2.05
CA ASP A 255 -4.75 -17.76 -2.09
C ASP A 255 -5.70 -18.70 -2.85
N ALA A 256 -5.40 -18.91 -4.12
CA ALA A 256 -6.13 -19.85 -4.97
C ALA A 256 -6.03 -21.31 -4.49
N LEU A 257 -5.05 -21.65 -3.64
CA LEU A 257 -4.91 -22.99 -3.04
C LEU A 257 -5.46 -23.06 -1.61
N GLY A 258 -5.53 -21.94 -0.89
CA GLY A 258 -5.92 -21.90 0.52
C GLY A 258 -7.42 -21.76 0.78
N GLY A 259 -8.19 -21.27 -0.19
CA GLY A 259 -9.62 -20.95 0.02
C GLY A 259 -10.58 -22.15 0.01
N GLU A 260 -11.83 -21.90 0.41
CA GLU A 260 -12.98 -22.85 0.30
C GLU A 260 -13.72 -22.81 -1.04
N ASP A 261 -13.13 -22.12 -2.01
CA ASP A 261 -13.74 -21.96 -3.33
C ASP A 261 -13.79 -23.30 -4.07
N ARG A 262 -15.02 -23.82 -4.24
CA ARG A 262 -15.27 -25.11 -4.89
C ARG A 262 -14.88 -25.11 -6.37
N LEU A 263 -14.95 -23.96 -7.04
CA LEU A 263 -14.59 -23.84 -8.46
C LEU A 263 -13.06 -23.94 -8.61
N LEU A 264 -12.30 -23.13 -7.86
CA LEU A 264 -10.84 -23.13 -7.93
C LEU A 264 -10.27 -24.50 -7.53
N ARG A 265 -10.70 -25.04 -6.38
CA ARG A 265 -10.31 -26.39 -5.94
C ARG A 265 -10.67 -27.43 -7.01
N GLY A 266 -11.86 -27.34 -7.58
CA GLY A 266 -12.35 -28.26 -8.59
C GLY A 266 -11.58 -28.21 -9.90
N LEU A 267 -11.10 -27.04 -10.31
CA LEU A 267 -10.26 -26.87 -11.49
C LEU A 267 -8.85 -27.44 -11.24
N ILE A 268 -8.25 -27.09 -10.11
CA ILE A 268 -6.90 -27.54 -9.74
C ILE A 268 -6.87 -29.07 -9.56
N ALA A 269 -7.82 -29.63 -8.80
CA ALA A 269 -7.87 -31.07 -8.53
C ALA A 269 -8.16 -31.94 -9.77
N ARG A 270 -8.73 -31.35 -10.83
CA ARG A 270 -8.97 -32.04 -12.11
C ARG A 270 -7.92 -31.72 -13.16
N GLU A 271 -6.81 -31.10 -12.77
CA GLU A 271 -5.72 -30.72 -13.68
C GLU A 271 -6.20 -29.78 -14.80
N ARG A 272 -7.20 -28.95 -14.50
CA ARG A 272 -7.83 -27.99 -15.42
C ARG A 272 -7.37 -26.55 -15.21
N ALA A 273 -6.49 -26.34 -14.23
CA ALA A 273 -5.80 -25.09 -13.96
C ALA A 273 -4.56 -25.36 -13.10
N THR A 274 -3.50 -24.61 -13.33
CA THR A 274 -2.30 -24.59 -12.49
C THR A 274 -2.36 -23.39 -11.55
N ALA A 275 -1.94 -23.56 -10.30
CA ALA A 275 -1.73 -22.45 -9.37
C ALA A 275 -0.28 -22.44 -8.90
N ARG A 276 0.34 -21.26 -8.85
CA ARG A 276 1.72 -21.08 -8.37
C ARG A 276 1.73 -20.20 -7.12
N ARG A 277 2.53 -20.60 -6.15
CA ARG A 277 2.91 -19.75 -5.01
C ARG A 277 4.21 -19.02 -5.36
N PRO A 278 4.25 -17.67 -5.33
CA PRO A 278 5.50 -16.94 -5.45
C PRO A 278 6.48 -17.33 -4.33
N GLU A 279 7.76 -17.38 -4.64
CA GLU A 279 8.79 -17.77 -3.67
C GLU A 279 8.81 -16.81 -2.48
N GLY A 280 9.06 -17.33 -1.28
CA GLY A 280 9.10 -16.51 -0.05
C GLY A 280 7.74 -16.02 0.46
N THR A 281 6.64 -16.26 -0.26
CA THR A 281 5.29 -15.92 0.21
C THR A 281 4.63 -17.05 0.99
N ARG A 282 3.74 -16.71 1.92
CA ARG A 282 2.83 -17.65 2.60
C ARG A 282 1.39 -17.26 2.30
N ASN A 283 0.55 -18.26 2.03
CA ASN A 283 -0.88 -18.06 1.76
C ASN A 283 -1.17 -17.08 0.61
N VAL A 284 -0.34 -17.11 -0.43
CA VAL A 284 -0.55 -16.39 -1.69
C VAL A 284 -0.31 -17.39 -2.79
N SER A 285 -1.35 -17.78 -3.52
CA SER A 285 -1.20 -18.66 -4.68
C SER A 285 -2.12 -18.15 -5.77
N ARG A 286 -1.59 -18.06 -6.98
CA ARG A 286 -2.27 -17.44 -8.10
C ARG A 286 -2.48 -18.47 -9.19
N LEU A 287 -3.65 -18.48 -9.80
CA LEU A 287 -3.90 -19.20 -11.04
C LEU A 287 -2.91 -18.72 -12.09
N VAL A 288 -2.21 -19.66 -12.70
CA VAL A 288 -1.26 -19.36 -13.77
C VAL A 288 -2.06 -19.04 -15.03
N ALA A 289 -1.86 -17.83 -15.52
CA ALA A 289 -2.41 -17.34 -16.77
C ALA A 289 -1.26 -17.00 -17.71
N ARG A 290 -1.39 -17.37 -18.99
CA ARG A 290 -0.40 -17.07 -20.02
C ARG A 290 -0.27 -15.57 -20.20
N GLU A 291 0.96 -15.09 -20.19
CA GLU A 291 1.26 -13.69 -20.45
C GLU A 291 0.74 -13.24 -21.83
N GLY A 292 0.23 -12.00 -21.90
CA GLY A 292 -0.23 -11.38 -23.14
C GLY A 292 -1.61 -11.82 -23.65
N ASP A 293 -2.22 -12.88 -23.12
CA ASP A 293 -3.61 -13.23 -23.44
C ASP A 293 -4.46 -13.74 -22.26
N TYR A 294 -3.84 -13.93 -21.10
CA TYR A 294 -4.48 -14.22 -19.81
C TYR A 294 -5.26 -15.54 -19.75
N ARG A 295 -4.98 -16.47 -20.67
CA ARG A 295 -5.60 -17.80 -20.65
C ARG A 295 -5.03 -18.65 -19.52
N VAL A 296 -5.91 -19.30 -18.76
CA VAL A 296 -5.52 -20.22 -17.68
C VAL A 296 -4.68 -21.36 -18.26
N THR A 297 -3.53 -21.65 -17.66
CA THR A 297 -2.69 -22.78 -18.08
C THR A 297 -3.05 -24.05 -17.32
N GLU A 298 -3.06 -25.18 -18.03
CA GLU A 298 -3.16 -26.52 -17.45
C GLU A 298 -1.78 -27.02 -17.00
N PRO A 299 -1.66 -28.13 -16.23
CA PRO A 299 -0.35 -28.66 -15.78
C PRO A 299 0.58 -29.06 -16.93
N SER A 300 0.04 -29.34 -18.12
CA SER A 300 0.81 -29.56 -19.35
C SER A 300 1.55 -28.32 -19.84
N GLY A 301 1.23 -27.13 -19.32
CA GLY A 301 1.71 -25.83 -19.79
C GLY A 301 0.82 -25.21 -20.88
N GLU A 302 -0.14 -25.97 -21.42
CA GLU A 302 -1.01 -25.49 -22.49
C GLU A 302 -2.06 -24.49 -21.96
N PRO A 303 -2.27 -23.35 -22.65
CA PRO A 303 -3.32 -22.40 -22.31
C PRO A 303 -4.69 -22.96 -22.71
N HIS A 304 -5.62 -23.02 -21.76
CA HIS A 304 -6.99 -23.44 -22.02
C HIS A 304 -7.65 -22.54 -23.08
N PRO A 305 -8.35 -23.09 -24.10
CA PRO A 305 -8.78 -22.32 -25.26
C PRO A 305 -9.82 -21.24 -24.94
N ARG A 306 -10.56 -21.40 -23.83
CA ARG A 306 -11.74 -20.58 -23.49
C ARG A 306 -11.82 -20.12 -22.03
N ARG A 307 -10.72 -20.24 -21.26
CA ARG A 307 -10.72 -19.84 -19.84
C ARG A 307 -9.66 -18.79 -19.62
N TYR A 308 -10.06 -17.74 -18.93
CA TYR A 308 -9.23 -16.57 -18.66
C TYR A 308 -9.20 -16.33 -17.15
N ALA A 309 -8.07 -15.88 -16.62
CA ALA A 309 -7.93 -15.48 -15.24
C ALA A 309 -7.26 -14.11 -15.15
N LEU A 310 -7.90 -13.20 -14.43
CA LEU A 310 -7.49 -11.80 -14.26
C LEU A 310 -7.57 -11.43 -12.78
N GLY A 311 -6.82 -10.40 -12.37
CA GLY A 311 -6.90 -9.84 -11.02
C GLY A 311 -6.01 -10.54 -9.99
N ALA A 312 -6.26 -10.26 -8.71
CA ALA A 312 -5.38 -10.64 -7.59
C ALA A 312 -5.12 -12.15 -7.46
N PHE A 313 -6.03 -12.99 -7.95
CA PHE A 313 -5.92 -14.45 -7.92
C PHE A 313 -5.26 -15.05 -9.18
N ALA A 314 -4.80 -14.24 -10.13
CA ALA A 314 -4.13 -14.68 -11.36
C ALA A 314 -2.68 -14.17 -11.41
N THR A 315 -1.78 -14.86 -12.14
CA THR A 315 -0.37 -14.45 -12.24
C THR A 315 -0.19 -13.04 -12.81
N GLY A 316 -1.07 -12.61 -13.71
CA GLY A 316 -1.11 -11.23 -14.21
C GLY A 316 -1.45 -10.14 -13.17
N GLY A 317 -1.79 -10.53 -11.94
CA GLY A 317 -1.98 -9.64 -10.80
C GLY A 317 -3.22 -8.75 -10.87
N SER A 318 -3.42 -7.97 -9.81
CA SER A 318 -4.44 -6.92 -9.77
C SER A 318 -3.88 -5.65 -10.44
N LEU A 319 -4.30 -5.37 -11.66
CA LEU A 319 -3.98 -4.12 -12.33
C LEU A 319 -4.98 -3.04 -11.88
N GLY A 320 -4.49 -1.96 -11.28
CA GLY A 320 -5.26 -0.73 -11.05
C GLY A 320 -6.45 -0.87 -10.10
N SER A 321 -6.20 -1.02 -8.78
CA SER A 321 -7.25 -1.06 -7.76
C SER A 321 -8.12 0.21 -7.67
N PHE A 322 -7.73 1.31 -8.31
CA PHE A 322 -8.42 2.60 -8.33
C PHE A 322 -8.37 3.29 -9.71
N SER A 323 -8.62 2.54 -10.78
CA SER A 323 -8.68 3.11 -12.13
C SER A 323 -9.71 4.23 -12.25
N VAL A 324 -9.25 5.41 -12.68
CA VAL A 324 -10.09 6.61 -12.81
C VAL A 324 -10.89 6.56 -14.13
N PRO A 325 -12.22 6.74 -14.12
CA PRO A 325 -13.02 6.80 -15.34
C PRO A 325 -12.46 7.81 -16.36
N GLY A 326 -12.54 7.48 -17.65
CA GLY A 326 -12.04 8.34 -18.74
C GLY A 326 -10.52 8.34 -18.94
N THR A 327 -9.78 7.49 -18.23
CA THR A 327 -8.34 7.30 -18.42
C THR A 327 -8.03 6.01 -19.19
N ASN A 328 -6.83 5.91 -19.76
CA ASN A 328 -6.35 4.69 -20.41
C ASN A 328 -5.58 3.77 -19.44
N SER A 329 -6.12 3.55 -18.24
CA SER A 329 -5.43 2.81 -17.17
C SER A 329 -5.13 1.35 -17.55
N PRO A 330 -4.07 0.74 -16.99
CA PRO A 330 -3.76 -0.69 -17.09
C PRO A 330 -4.96 -1.64 -16.95
N PHE A 331 -5.82 -1.40 -15.96
CA PHE A 331 -7.04 -2.18 -15.72
C PHE A 331 -7.97 -2.18 -16.94
N PHE A 332 -8.27 -1.00 -17.51
CA PHE A 332 -9.16 -0.89 -18.67
C PHE A 332 -8.53 -1.52 -19.90
N ARG A 333 -7.24 -1.30 -20.14
CA ARG A 333 -6.53 -1.91 -21.29
C ARG A 333 -6.55 -3.45 -21.23
N GLN A 334 -6.33 -4.03 -20.06
CA GLN A 334 -6.40 -5.48 -19.87
C GLN A 334 -7.81 -6.02 -20.13
N ASN A 335 -8.83 -5.41 -19.53
CA ASN A 335 -10.21 -5.85 -19.70
C ASN A 335 -10.71 -5.67 -21.14
N ASP A 336 -10.33 -4.57 -21.80
CA ASP A 336 -10.63 -4.33 -23.21
C ASP A 336 -9.95 -5.36 -24.13
N ASP A 337 -8.69 -5.70 -23.90
CA ASP A 337 -7.98 -6.71 -24.69
C ASP A 337 -8.67 -8.09 -24.57
N VAL A 338 -8.99 -8.50 -23.34
CA VAL A 338 -9.71 -9.75 -23.09
C VAL A 338 -11.11 -9.72 -23.71
N GLY A 339 -11.85 -8.61 -23.58
CA GLY A 339 -13.16 -8.44 -24.21
C GLY A 339 -13.10 -8.58 -25.73
N ARG A 340 -12.14 -7.93 -26.39
CA ARG A 340 -11.93 -8.07 -27.84
C ARG A 340 -11.56 -9.50 -28.26
N ARG A 341 -10.82 -10.24 -27.43
CA ARG A 341 -10.51 -11.66 -27.68
C ARG A 341 -11.75 -12.53 -27.58
N LEU A 342 -12.55 -12.36 -26.53
CA LEU A 342 -13.79 -13.11 -26.33
C LEU A 342 -14.77 -12.87 -27.49
N ILE A 343 -14.93 -11.63 -27.94
CA ILE A 343 -15.79 -11.30 -29.09
C ILE A 343 -15.31 -12.00 -30.37
N ARG A 344 -13.99 -12.00 -30.65
CA ARG A 344 -13.42 -12.69 -31.81
C ARG A 344 -13.67 -14.20 -31.74
N GLN A 345 -13.39 -14.82 -30.60
CA GLN A 345 -13.61 -16.25 -30.41
C GLN A 345 -15.09 -16.64 -30.57
N LEU A 346 -16.02 -15.82 -30.07
CA LEU A 346 -17.46 -16.09 -30.24
C LEU A 346 -17.90 -15.97 -31.70
N ARG A 347 -17.31 -15.07 -32.49
CA ARG A 347 -17.56 -14.99 -33.94
C ARG A 347 -17.05 -16.22 -34.67
N ASP A 348 -15.86 -16.68 -34.34
CA ASP A 348 -15.25 -17.88 -34.95
C ASP A 348 -16.04 -19.15 -34.63
N LEU A 349 -16.79 -19.19 -33.53
CA LEU A 349 -17.67 -20.30 -33.17
C LEU A 349 -19.06 -20.22 -33.80
N ALA A 350 -19.47 -19.04 -34.26
CA ALA A 350 -20.78 -18.80 -34.85
C ALA A 350 -20.77 -18.91 -36.39
N GLY A 351 -19.60 -18.82 -37.02
CA GLY A 351 -19.39 -19.06 -38.45
C GLY A 351 -19.04 -20.51 -38.76
#